data_AF-A0A539D5Y5-F1
#
_entry.id   AF-A0A539D5Y5-F1
#
_cell.length_a   1.000
_cell.length_b   1.000
_cell.length_c   1.000
_cell.angle_alpha   90.00
_cell.angle_beta   90.00
_cell.angle_gamma   90.00
#
_symmetry.space_group_name_H-M   'P 1'
#
loop_
_entity.id
_entity.type
_entity.pdbx_description
1 polymer ?
#
loop_
_entity_poly.entity_id
_entity_poly.type
_entity_poly.pdbx_seq_one_letter_code
_entity_poly.pdbx_strand_id
1 'polypeptide(L)'
;MRIPVKRALASVAFVLATGLAVSGCASVSGPVDAPMTPLSRYALQVEPGLDRIALAVHDRGLSSNQHAALRGLAARYGASGAGNVRIESPSGDDSAAVEQAYAVRSFLQAAGIPEDRIQMAAYAAPDPRAPVLAGFETIRASVPDCASEARNMGARFSNQSSGGFGCAITA
;
A
#
# COMPACT_ATOMS: atom_id res chain seq x y z
N MET A 1 -12.11 47.89 -63.16
CA MET A 1 -11.37 46.61 -63.31
C MET A 1 -12.22 45.51 -62.67
N ARG A 2 -13.00 44.76 -63.47
CA ARG A 2 -13.94 43.74 -62.95
C ARG A 2 -13.22 42.41 -62.84
N ILE A 3 -12.89 42.00 -61.62
CA ILE A 3 -12.28 40.68 -61.36
C ILE A 3 -13.36 39.63 -61.66
N PRO A 4 -13.11 38.65 -62.54
CA PRO A 4 -14.11 37.63 -62.86
C PRO A 4 -14.36 36.77 -61.63
N VAL A 5 -15.61 36.69 -61.19
CA VAL A 5 -16.10 35.99 -59.98
C VAL A 5 -15.56 34.54 -59.89
N LYS A 6 -15.32 33.89 -61.03
CA LYS A 6 -14.73 32.55 -61.13
C LYS A 6 -13.27 32.47 -60.62
N ARG A 7 -12.47 33.53 -60.78
CA ARG A 7 -11.10 33.62 -60.25
C ARG A 7 -11.10 33.87 -58.74
N ALA A 8 -12.05 34.64 -58.23
CA ALA A 8 -12.19 34.88 -56.79
C ALA A 8 -12.57 33.60 -56.02
N LEU A 9 -13.49 32.79 -56.58
CA LEU A 9 -13.91 31.51 -55.98
C LEU A 9 -12.77 30.47 -55.94
N ALA A 10 -11.94 30.40 -56.98
CA ALA A 10 -10.80 29.48 -57.02
C ALA A 10 -9.73 29.83 -55.98
N SER A 11 -9.45 31.13 -55.77
CA SER A 11 -8.51 31.59 -54.76
C SER A 11 -8.99 31.31 -53.33
N VAL A 12 -10.29 31.47 -53.06
CA VAL A 12 -10.86 31.17 -51.74
C VAL A 12 -10.81 29.67 -51.43
N ALA A 13 -11.08 28.81 -52.42
CA ALA A 13 -10.99 27.36 -52.25
C ALA A 13 -9.55 26.89 -51.95
N PHE A 14 -8.56 27.49 -52.59
CA PHE A 14 -7.15 27.13 -52.38
C PHE A 14 -6.61 27.57 -51.02
N VAL A 15 -7.03 28.75 -50.52
CA VAL A 15 -6.67 29.24 -49.18
C VAL A 15 -7.35 28.41 -48.09
N LEU A 16 -8.59 27.97 -48.30
CA LEU A 16 -9.29 27.12 -47.34
C LEU A 16 -8.69 25.71 -47.26
N ALA A 17 -8.26 25.15 -48.39
CA ALA A 17 -7.62 23.84 -48.45
C ALA A 17 -6.22 23.81 -47.78
N THR A 18 -5.45 24.89 -47.90
CA THR A 18 -4.16 25.01 -47.22
C THR A 18 -4.30 25.26 -45.72
N GLY A 19 -5.35 25.97 -45.28
CA GLY A 19 -5.64 26.17 -43.85
C GLY A 19 -5.93 24.86 -43.10
N LEU A 20 -6.64 23.91 -43.73
CA LEU A 20 -6.93 22.58 -43.17
C LEU A 20 -5.70 21.65 -43.14
N ALA A 21 -4.69 21.90 -43.98
CA ALA A 21 -3.47 21.10 -44.01
C ALA A 21 -2.46 21.50 -42.91
N VAL A 22 -2.61 22.67 -42.29
CA VAL A 22 -1.69 23.21 -41.26
C VAL A 22 -2.24 23.02 -39.84
N SER A 23 -3.44 22.48 -39.65
CA SER A 23 -3.94 22.07 -38.32
C SER A 23 -3.32 20.73 -37.87
N GLY A 24 -1.99 20.65 -37.88
CA GLY A 24 -1.21 19.50 -37.42
C GLY A 24 -0.55 19.79 -36.08
N CYS A 25 -1.06 19.18 -35.01
CA CYS A 25 -0.45 18.97 -33.70
C CYS A 25 0.03 20.22 -32.93
N ALA A 26 -0.91 20.95 -32.32
CA ALA A 26 -0.61 21.56 -31.04
C ALA A 26 -0.69 20.47 -29.96
N SER A 27 0.47 19.95 -29.52
CA SER A 27 0.53 19.12 -28.31
C SER A 27 0.20 20.03 -27.12
N VAL A 28 -1.01 19.89 -26.59
CA VAL A 28 -1.40 20.50 -25.32
C VAL A 28 -0.48 19.94 -24.25
N SER A 29 0.50 20.74 -23.82
CA SER A 29 1.22 20.50 -22.59
C SER A 29 0.21 20.71 -21.46
N GLY A 30 -0.33 19.60 -20.95
CA GLY A 30 -1.16 19.60 -19.74
C GLY A 30 -0.37 20.08 -18.52
N PRO A 31 -1.02 20.16 -17.34
CA PRO A 31 -0.37 20.57 -16.11
C PRO A 31 0.95 19.82 -15.92
N VAL A 32 2.03 20.57 -15.70
CA VAL A 32 3.36 19.99 -15.49
C VAL A 32 3.38 19.47 -14.05
N ASP A 33 3.00 18.20 -13.88
CA ASP A 33 3.37 17.47 -12.68
C ASP A 33 4.90 17.57 -12.51
N ALA A 34 5.37 17.67 -11.27
CA ALA A 34 6.80 17.77 -10.97
C ALA A 34 7.59 16.70 -11.75
N PRO A 35 8.80 16.99 -12.27
CA PRO A 35 9.54 16.04 -13.11
C PRO A 35 9.79 14.72 -12.37
N MET A 36 8.95 13.71 -12.64
CA MET A 36 9.11 12.38 -12.10
C MET A 36 10.18 11.66 -12.90
N THR A 37 11.12 11.00 -12.21
CA THR A 37 12.06 10.13 -12.91
C THR A 37 11.31 8.94 -13.49
N PRO A 38 11.83 8.32 -14.56
CA PRO A 38 11.19 7.12 -15.12
C PRO A 38 10.96 5.99 -14.13
N LEU A 39 11.79 5.91 -13.08
CA LEU A 39 11.71 4.92 -12.02
C LEU A 39 10.67 5.26 -10.96
N SER A 40 10.42 6.53 -10.67
CA SER A 40 9.44 6.92 -9.64
C SER A 40 7.98 6.64 -10.04
N ARG A 41 7.72 6.35 -11.32
CA ARG A 41 6.40 5.94 -11.82
C ARG A 41 5.92 4.57 -11.30
N TYR A 42 6.85 3.69 -10.93
CA TYR A 42 6.56 2.32 -10.46
C TYR A 42 7.34 1.99 -9.18
N ALA A 43 7.58 3.00 -8.34
CA ALA A 43 8.26 2.81 -7.08
C ALA A 43 7.48 1.84 -6.18
N LEU A 44 8.23 0.97 -5.48
CA LEU A 44 7.69 0.09 -4.46
C LEU A 44 6.97 0.93 -3.39
N GLN A 45 5.71 0.59 -3.15
CA GLN A 45 4.90 1.22 -2.12
C GLN A 45 4.95 0.38 -0.85
N VAL A 46 4.85 1.05 0.28
CA VAL A 46 4.91 0.43 1.59
C VAL A 46 3.52 0.54 2.21
N GLU A 47 2.83 -0.59 2.35
CA GLU A 47 1.50 -0.63 2.95
C GLU A 47 1.61 -1.12 4.42
N PRO A 48 1.17 -0.32 5.40
CA PRO A 48 1.04 -0.78 6.77
C PRO A 48 -0.08 -1.82 6.89
N GLY A 49 0.15 -2.83 7.72
CA GLY A 49 -0.82 -3.85 8.06
C GLY A 49 -0.78 -4.18 9.55
N LEU A 50 -1.70 -5.04 10.00
CA LEU A 50 -1.80 -5.45 11.39
C LEU A 50 -1.99 -6.96 11.47
N ASP A 51 -1.09 -7.65 12.17
CA ASP A 51 -1.26 -9.05 12.55
C ASP A 51 -1.70 -9.10 14.00
N ARG A 52 -2.93 -9.58 14.24
CA ARG A 52 -3.54 -9.58 15.57
C ARG A 52 -4.35 -10.84 15.79
N ILE A 53 -4.19 -11.42 16.98
CA ILE A 53 -5.00 -12.52 17.49
C ILE A 53 -5.84 -12.05 18.67
N ALA A 54 -6.99 -12.69 18.86
CA ALA A 54 -7.88 -12.47 20.00
C ALA A 54 -7.96 -13.75 20.84
N LEU A 55 -7.69 -13.62 22.14
CA LEU A 55 -7.57 -14.72 23.07
C LEU A 55 -8.72 -14.61 24.08
N ALA A 56 -9.71 -15.51 23.98
CA ALA A 56 -10.82 -15.57 24.93
C ALA A 56 -10.30 -15.72 26.38
N VAL A 57 -10.91 -15.02 27.32
CA VAL A 57 -10.48 -15.07 28.73
C VAL A 57 -10.90 -16.40 29.37
N HIS A 58 -9.98 -17.03 30.10
CA HIS A 58 -10.22 -18.28 30.81
C HIS A 58 -9.68 -18.23 32.23
N ASP A 59 -10.48 -18.71 33.19
CA ASP A 59 -10.11 -18.76 34.62
C ASP A 59 -8.98 -19.77 34.92
N ARG A 60 -8.67 -20.66 33.97
CA ARG A 60 -7.61 -21.68 34.11
C ARG A 60 -6.31 -21.30 33.37
N GLY A 61 -6.19 -20.04 32.95
CA GLY A 61 -5.09 -19.56 32.13
C GLY A 61 -5.18 -20.01 30.66
N LEU A 62 -4.05 -19.90 29.95
CA LEU A 62 -3.98 -20.13 28.50
C LEU A 62 -4.27 -21.60 28.14
N SER A 63 -5.22 -21.79 27.22
CA SER A 63 -5.52 -23.09 26.63
C SER A 63 -4.43 -23.55 25.65
N SER A 64 -4.43 -24.85 25.33
CA SER A 64 -3.52 -25.42 24.33
C SER A 64 -3.63 -24.76 22.95
N ASN A 65 -4.85 -24.39 22.54
CA ASN A 65 -5.08 -23.67 21.29
C ASN A 65 -4.50 -22.25 21.33
N GLN A 66 -4.61 -21.56 22.47
CA GLN A 66 -4.02 -20.23 22.66
C GLN A 66 -2.49 -20.29 22.66
N HIS A 67 -1.87 -21.31 23.27
CA HIS A 67 -0.43 -21.54 23.13
C HIS A 67 -0.01 -21.78 21.68
N ALA A 68 -0.80 -22.51 20.89
CA ALA A 68 -0.52 -22.69 19.46
C ALA A 68 -0.62 -21.36 18.69
N ALA A 69 -1.67 -20.57 18.95
CA ALA A 69 -1.86 -19.25 18.34
C ALA A 69 -0.71 -18.29 18.68
N LEU A 70 -0.27 -18.27 19.94
CA LEU A 70 0.83 -17.43 20.41
C LEU A 70 2.18 -17.84 19.80
N ARG A 71 2.46 -19.15 19.66
CA ARG A 71 3.64 -19.62 18.91
C ARG A 71 3.60 -19.16 17.46
N GLY A 72 2.44 -19.24 16.83
CA GLY A 72 2.24 -18.73 15.47
C GLY A 72 2.50 -17.23 15.36
N LEU A 73 1.99 -16.44 16.31
CA LEU A 73 2.22 -14.99 16.37
C LEU A 73 3.71 -14.67 16.55
N ALA A 74 4.39 -15.33 17.49
CA ALA A 74 5.82 -15.14 17.75
C ALA A 74 6.68 -15.51 16.53
N ALA A 75 6.34 -16.60 15.83
CA ALA A 75 7.03 -16.98 14.60
C ALA A 75 6.88 -15.94 13.49
N ARG A 76 5.67 -15.38 13.32
CA ARG A 76 5.42 -14.31 12.34
C ARG A 76 6.10 -13.00 12.72
N TYR A 77 6.16 -12.66 14.01
CA TYR A 77 6.92 -11.52 14.51
C TYR A 77 8.41 -11.67 14.23
N GLY A 78 8.98 -12.86 14.45
CA GLY A 78 10.38 -13.15 14.13
C GLY A 78 10.68 -13.03 12.63
N ALA A 79 9.71 -13.33 11.76
CA ALA A 79 9.85 -13.19 10.31
C ALA A 79 9.71 -11.75 9.81
N SER A 80 8.85 -10.93 10.45
CA SER A 80 8.67 -9.52 10.08
C SER A 80 9.72 -8.61 10.70
N GLY A 81 10.17 -8.92 11.92
CA GLY A 81 11.23 -8.22 12.66
C GLY A 81 10.95 -6.75 12.99
N ALA A 82 9.72 -6.27 12.81
CA ALA A 82 9.39 -4.84 12.86
C ALA A 82 8.39 -4.52 13.98
N GLY A 83 8.61 -3.37 14.62
CA GLY A 83 7.67 -2.76 15.56
C GLY A 83 7.63 -3.39 16.96
N ASN A 84 6.66 -2.94 17.74
CA ASN A 84 6.40 -3.43 19.09
C ASN A 84 5.21 -4.38 19.06
N VAL A 85 5.28 -5.46 19.83
CA VAL A 85 4.15 -6.34 20.08
C VAL A 85 3.28 -5.71 21.15
N ARG A 86 2.03 -5.40 20.81
CA ARG A 86 1.06 -4.81 21.71
C ARG A 86 0.12 -5.89 22.24
N ILE A 87 0.00 -5.95 23.55
CA ILE A 87 -0.92 -6.82 24.27
C ILE A 87 -1.96 -5.92 24.93
N GLU A 88 -3.23 -6.10 24.57
CA GLU A 88 -4.33 -5.26 25.02
C GLU A 88 -5.33 -6.08 25.83
N SER A 89 -5.49 -5.73 27.11
CA SER A 89 -6.51 -6.30 27.98
C SER A 89 -7.78 -5.45 27.92
N PRO A 90 -9.00 -6.03 28.00
CA PRO A 90 -10.18 -5.22 28.24
C PRO A 90 -10.03 -4.44 29.55
N SER A 91 -10.51 -3.21 29.58
CA SER A 91 -10.64 -2.42 30.80
C SER A 91 -11.82 -2.94 31.62
N GLY A 92 -11.62 -3.15 32.92
CA GLY A 92 -12.66 -3.60 33.84
C GLY A 92 -12.05 -4.23 35.09
N ASP A 93 -12.90 -4.72 35.97
CA ASP A 93 -12.51 -5.26 37.29
C ASP A 93 -12.36 -6.79 37.30
N ASP A 94 -12.33 -7.45 36.13
CA ASP A 94 -12.12 -8.90 36.04
C ASP A 94 -10.61 -9.23 36.08
N SER A 95 -10.18 -9.86 37.17
CA SER A 95 -8.78 -10.22 37.37
C SER A 95 -8.28 -11.29 36.39
N ALA A 96 -9.15 -12.17 35.89
CA ALA A 96 -8.74 -13.23 34.97
C ALA A 96 -8.30 -12.66 33.61
N ALA A 97 -8.92 -11.57 33.16
CA ALA A 97 -8.49 -10.88 31.93
C ALA A 97 -7.08 -10.29 32.08
N VAL A 98 -6.81 -9.64 33.22
CA VAL A 98 -5.50 -9.04 33.54
C VAL A 98 -4.44 -10.12 33.70
N GLU A 99 -4.72 -11.17 34.47
CA GLU A 99 -3.83 -12.32 34.67
C GLU A 99 -3.51 -13.00 33.34
N GLN A 100 -4.50 -13.19 32.47
CA GLN A 100 -4.28 -13.75 31.15
C GLN A 100 -3.40 -12.84 30.27
N ALA A 101 -3.57 -11.51 30.34
CA ALA A 101 -2.71 -10.59 29.60
C ALA A 101 -1.23 -10.69 30.05
N TYR A 102 -0.98 -10.84 31.36
CA TYR A 102 0.36 -11.12 31.86
C TYR A 102 0.88 -12.50 31.47
N ALA A 103 0.03 -13.54 31.45
CA ALA A 103 0.41 -14.85 30.96
C ALA A 103 0.81 -14.82 29.48
N VAL A 104 0.10 -14.03 28.65
CA VAL A 104 0.46 -13.78 27.24
C VAL A 104 1.82 -13.10 27.15
N ARG A 105 2.08 -12.07 27.97
CA ARG A 105 3.38 -11.39 28.01
C ARG A 105 4.51 -12.36 28.34
N SER A 106 4.38 -13.14 29.42
CA SER A 106 5.38 -14.12 29.83
C SER A 106 5.61 -15.18 28.76
N PHE A 107 4.55 -15.64 28.08
CA PHE A 107 4.67 -16.58 26.98
C PHE A 107 5.49 -16.01 25.81
N LEU A 108 5.17 -14.78 25.38
CA LEU A 108 5.86 -14.13 24.26
C LEU A 108 7.34 -13.83 24.58
N GLN A 109 7.64 -13.45 25.83
CA GLN A 109 9.02 -13.32 26.31
C GLN A 109 9.77 -14.66 26.24
N ALA A 110 9.16 -15.73 26.74
CA ALA A 110 9.74 -17.08 26.67
C ALA A 110 9.90 -17.59 25.22
N ALA A 111 9.06 -17.10 24.30
CA ALA A 111 9.18 -17.38 22.86
C ALA A 111 10.27 -16.56 22.16
N GLY A 112 10.99 -15.69 22.88
CA GLY A 112 12.15 -14.95 22.37
C GLY A 112 11.87 -13.50 21.98
N ILE A 113 10.68 -12.95 22.27
CA ILE A 113 10.39 -11.53 22.02
C ILE A 113 10.99 -10.70 23.17
N PRO A 114 11.89 -9.74 22.87
CA PRO A 114 12.49 -8.89 23.90
C PRO A 114 11.46 -8.11 24.71
N GLU A 115 11.69 -7.95 26.02
CA GLU A 115 10.74 -7.27 26.91
C GLU A 115 10.49 -5.81 26.51
N ASP A 116 11.50 -5.09 26.06
CA ASP A 116 11.43 -3.71 25.57
C ASP A 116 10.59 -3.56 24.29
N ARG A 117 10.32 -4.67 23.60
CA ARG A 117 9.45 -4.73 22.43
C ARG A 117 8.02 -5.10 22.75
N ILE A 118 7.69 -5.42 24.00
CA ILE A 118 6.33 -5.78 24.41
C ILE A 118 5.68 -4.63 25.15
N GLN A 119 4.57 -4.13 24.60
CA GLN A 119 3.79 -3.05 25.18
C GLN A 119 2.47 -3.59 25.70
N MET A 120 2.21 -3.37 26.99
CA MET A 120 0.92 -3.66 27.61
C MET A 120 0.02 -2.42 27.47
N ALA A 121 -1.22 -2.62 27.09
CA ALA A 121 -2.25 -1.58 27.05
C ALA A 121 -3.59 -2.13 27.54
N ALA A 122 -4.52 -1.22 27.83
CA ALA A 122 -5.91 -1.53 28.09
C ALA A 122 -6.78 -0.92 26.99
N TYR A 123 -7.90 -1.56 26.67
CA TYR A 123 -8.90 -1.03 25.73
C TYR A 123 -10.29 -1.02 26.37
N ALA A 124 -11.11 -0.02 26.01
CA ALA A 124 -12.49 0.05 26.48
C ALA A 124 -13.31 -1.08 25.85
N ALA A 125 -13.74 -2.03 26.67
CA ALA A 125 -14.59 -3.14 26.24
C ALA A 125 -15.98 -3.04 26.89
N PRO A 126 -17.05 -3.41 26.19
CA PRO A 126 -18.39 -3.48 26.79
C PRO A 126 -18.53 -4.63 27.79
N ASP A 127 -17.69 -5.66 27.67
CA ASP A 127 -17.64 -6.82 28.57
C ASP A 127 -16.24 -6.90 29.24
N PRO A 128 -16.16 -6.95 30.60
CA PRO A 128 -14.90 -7.17 31.32
C PRO A 128 -14.16 -8.45 30.92
N ARG A 129 -14.86 -9.47 30.40
CA ARG A 129 -14.29 -10.72 29.89
C ARG A 129 -14.10 -10.74 28.38
N ALA A 130 -14.12 -9.58 27.72
CA ALA A 130 -13.79 -9.50 26.31
C ALA A 130 -12.36 -10.03 26.04
N PRO A 131 -12.07 -10.51 24.81
CA PRO A 131 -10.80 -11.17 24.52
C PRO A 131 -9.57 -10.29 24.78
N VAL A 132 -8.49 -10.89 25.26
CA VAL A 132 -7.17 -10.26 25.28
C VAL A 132 -6.64 -10.23 23.85
N LEU A 133 -6.24 -9.06 23.36
CA LEU A 133 -5.69 -8.91 22.02
C LEU A 133 -4.16 -8.95 22.09
N ALA A 134 -3.53 -9.60 21.13
CA ALA A 134 -2.08 -9.56 20.97
C ALA A 134 -1.73 -9.41 19.49
N GLY A 135 -0.87 -8.46 19.15
CA GLY A 135 -0.53 -8.20 17.76
C GLY A 135 0.61 -7.22 17.56
N PHE A 136 1.03 -7.06 16.32
CA PHE A 136 2.08 -6.12 15.93
C PHE A 136 1.80 -5.55 14.55
N GLU A 137 2.36 -4.37 14.29
CA GLU A 137 2.29 -3.75 12.96
C GLU A 137 3.18 -4.52 11.98
N THR A 138 2.60 -4.86 10.84
CA THR A 138 3.32 -5.47 9.73
C THR A 138 3.53 -4.44 8.64
N ILE A 139 4.58 -4.61 7.85
CA ILE A 139 4.79 -3.82 6.65
C ILE A 139 4.81 -4.77 5.47
N ARG A 140 4.08 -4.43 4.41
CA ARG A 140 4.07 -5.18 3.16
C ARG A 140 4.50 -4.29 2.01
N ALA A 141 5.42 -4.80 1.19
CA ALA A 141 5.71 -4.20 -0.10
C ALA A 141 4.51 -4.41 -1.04
N SER A 142 3.94 -3.32 -1.51
CA SER A 142 2.96 -3.28 -2.58
C SER A 142 3.68 -2.87 -3.87
N VAL A 143 3.74 -3.79 -4.83
CA VAL A 143 4.34 -3.54 -6.14
C VAL A 143 3.22 -3.15 -7.11
N PRO A 144 3.39 -2.08 -7.90
CA PRO A 144 2.44 -1.73 -8.95
C PRO A 144 2.18 -2.91 -9.91
N ASP A 145 0.94 -3.04 -10.39
CA ASP A 145 0.58 -4.10 -11.34
C ASP A 145 1.21 -3.84 -12.72
N CYS A 146 2.41 -4.37 -12.91
CA CYS A 146 3.16 -4.26 -14.15
C CYS A 146 2.59 -5.10 -15.31
N ALA A 147 1.65 -6.02 -15.06
CA ALA A 147 0.99 -6.76 -16.13
C ALA A 147 -0.06 -5.89 -16.84
N SER A 148 -0.63 -4.92 -16.14
CA SER A 148 -1.59 -3.95 -16.70
C SER A 148 -0.94 -2.84 -17.53
N GLU A 149 0.39 -2.74 -17.55
CA GLU A 149 1.11 -1.68 -18.27
C GLU A 149 1.05 -1.86 -19.79
N ALA A 150 0.68 -0.78 -20.50
CA ALA A 150 0.58 -0.78 -21.96
C ALA A 150 1.97 -0.76 -22.62
N ARG A 151 2.49 -1.95 -22.93
CA ARG A 151 3.78 -2.14 -23.60
C ARG A 151 3.73 -1.69 -25.07
N ASN A 152 4.23 -0.49 -25.38
CA ASN A 152 4.47 -0.10 -26.77
C ASN A 152 5.92 -0.46 -27.19
N MET A 153 6.03 -1.53 -27.98
CA MET A 153 7.26 -2.12 -28.54
C MET A 153 7.64 -1.58 -29.93
N GLY A 154 6.94 -0.55 -30.43
CA GLY A 154 7.23 0.04 -31.74
C GLY A 154 8.53 0.85 -31.76
N ALA A 155 9.03 1.16 -32.96
CA ALA A 155 10.20 2.01 -33.14
C ALA A 155 9.96 3.40 -32.54
N ARG A 156 10.92 3.90 -31.76
CA ARG A 156 10.88 5.23 -31.15
C ARG A 156 12.08 6.05 -31.60
N PHE A 157 11.82 7.30 -31.96
CA PHE A 157 12.84 8.29 -32.35
C PHE A 157 12.94 9.43 -31.32
N SER A 158 12.76 9.10 -30.04
CA SER A 158 12.77 10.05 -28.92
C SER A 158 13.75 9.58 -27.84
N ASN A 159 14.44 10.51 -27.18
CA ASN A 159 15.33 10.24 -26.04
C ASN A 159 14.57 10.09 -24.71
N GLN A 160 13.24 10.07 -24.74
CA GLN A 160 12.41 9.87 -23.55
C GLN A 160 12.31 8.38 -23.18
N SER A 161 12.28 8.08 -21.88
CA SER A 161 12.07 6.72 -21.37
C SER A 161 10.74 6.13 -21.85
N SER A 162 10.67 4.80 -21.99
CA SER A 162 9.39 4.12 -22.19
C SER A 162 8.46 4.26 -20.97
N GLY A 163 7.15 4.12 -21.20
CA GLY A 163 6.12 4.18 -20.16
C GLY A 163 6.44 3.18 -19.04
N GLY A 164 6.46 1.91 -19.37
CA GLY A 164 6.81 0.80 -18.47
C GLY A 164 8.29 0.57 -18.20
N PHE A 165 9.15 1.59 -18.33
CA PHE A 165 10.56 1.47 -17.97
C PHE A 165 10.74 1.05 -16.50
N GLY A 166 10.00 1.65 -15.56
CA GLY A 166 10.05 1.25 -14.15
C GLY A 166 9.66 -0.22 -13.97
N CYS A 167 8.56 -0.65 -14.58
CA CYS A 167 8.13 -2.05 -14.60
C CYS A 167 9.09 -3.03 -15.28
N ALA A 168 10.09 -2.58 -16.04
CA ALA A 168 11.11 -3.47 -16.60
C ALA A 168 12.30 -3.67 -15.64
N ILE A 169 12.46 -2.79 -14.66
CA ILE A 169 13.60 -2.79 -13.72
C ILE A 169 13.17 -3.25 -12.33
N THR A 170 11.91 -3.04 -11.93
CA THR A 170 11.40 -3.38 -10.59
C THR A 170 10.62 -4.71 -10.53
N ALA A 171 10.29 -5.30 -11.68
CA ALA A 171 9.51 -6.54 -11.78
C ALA A 171 10.37 -7.80 -11.60
#